data_AF-A0A1J3F7I4-F1
#
_entry.id   AF-A0A1J3F7I4-F1
#
_cell.length_a   1.000
_cell.length_b   1.000
_cell.length_c   1.000
_cell.angle_alpha   90.00
_cell.angle_beta   90.00
_cell.angle_gamma   90.00
#
_symmetry.space_group_name_H-M   'P 1'
#
loop_
_entity.id
_entity.type
_entity.pdbx_description
1 polymer ?
#
loop_
_entity_poly.entity_id
_entity_poly.type
_entity_poly.pdbx_seq_one_letter_code
_entity_poly.pdbx_strand_id
1 'polypeptide(L)'
;DVDDLKQLEALANVTTWVGPGSRIVVTTENKELLQQHGINKTFHVGFPSSVEALEILCRYAFRQSYRHLGFQEFALRISELCGNLPLGLR
;
A
#
# COMPACT_ATOMS: atom_id res chain seq x y z
N ASP A 1 -2.56 8.29 7.87
CA ASP A 1 -1.51 8.66 6.91
C ASP A 1 -0.86 9.93 7.41
N VAL A 2 0.37 10.19 6.97
CA VAL A 2 1.10 11.41 7.35
C VAL A 2 1.27 12.30 6.15
N ASP A 3 0.84 13.55 6.26
CA ASP A 3 0.92 14.57 5.22
C ASP A 3 1.59 15.88 5.67
N ASP A 4 1.89 16.02 6.97
CA ASP A 4 2.56 17.20 7.54
C ASP A 4 3.66 16.81 8.55
N LEU A 5 4.77 17.56 8.57
CA LEU A 5 5.90 17.34 9.49
C LEU A 5 5.49 17.43 10.97
N LYS A 6 4.53 18.29 11.30
CA LYS A 6 4.01 18.45 12.67
C LYS A 6 3.36 17.18 13.20
N GLN A 7 2.76 16.36 12.33
CA GLN A 7 2.21 15.07 12.75
C GLN A 7 3.32 14.11 13.16
N LEU A 8 4.44 14.08 12.40
CA LEU A 8 5.62 13.29 12.75
C LEU A 8 6.25 13.77 14.05
N GLU A 9 6.38 15.07 14.23
CA GLU A 9 6.85 15.66 15.49
C GLU A 9 5.92 15.28 16.66
N ALA A 10 4.61 15.42 16.51
CA ALA A 10 3.64 15.06 17.56
C ALA A 10 3.66 13.56 17.93
N LEU A 11 3.98 12.68 16.99
CA LEU A 11 3.98 11.22 17.19
C LEU A 11 5.34 10.65 17.59
N ALA A 12 6.43 11.28 17.15
CA ALA A 12 7.76 10.68 17.16
C ALA A 12 8.93 11.67 17.39
N ASN A 13 8.72 12.88 17.91
CA ASN A 13 9.81 13.86 18.09
C ASN A 13 10.95 13.39 19.00
N VAL A 14 10.74 12.36 19.82
CA VAL A 14 11.78 11.83 20.69
C VAL A 14 11.72 10.31 20.68
N THR A 15 12.83 9.68 20.28
CA THR A 15 13.05 8.22 20.29
C THR A 15 12.91 7.56 21.67
N THR A 16 12.62 8.34 22.72
CA THR A 16 12.42 7.90 24.11
C THR A 16 10.99 7.51 24.45
N TRP A 17 10.00 7.80 23.60
CA TRP A 17 8.59 7.45 23.88
C TRP A 17 8.28 5.96 23.75
N VAL A 18 9.12 5.22 23.03
CA VAL A 18 8.90 3.81 22.77
C VAL A 18 9.91 2.96 23.53
N GLY A 19 9.41 1.91 24.20
CA GLY A 19 10.25 0.98 24.94
C GLY A 19 11.15 0.14 24.02
N PRO A 20 12.19 -0.52 24.57
CA PRO A 20 13.07 -1.40 23.81
C PRO A 20 12.29 -2.45 22.98
N GLY A 21 12.68 -2.64 21.72
CA GLY A 21 12.06 -3.61 20.81
C GLY A 21 10.84 -3.10 20.04
N SER A 22 10.33 -1.91 20.37
CA SER A 22 9.21 -1.29 19.64
C SER A 22 9.57 -0.93 18.20
N ARG A 23 8.56 -0.92 17.32
CA ARG A 23 8.70 -0.52 15.90
C ARG A 23 7.54 0.39 15.52
N ILE A 24 7.86 1.54 14.94
CA ILE A 24 6.87 2.48 14.38
C ILE A 24 6.91 2.32 12.86
N VAL A 25 5.72 2.23 12.24
CA VAL A 25 5.57 2.22 10.77
C VAL A 25 4.78 3.48 10.39
N VAL A 26 5.38 4.30 9.53
CA VAL A 26 4.76 5.50 8.97
C VAL A 26 4.46 5.25 7.50
N THR A 27 3.25 5.57 7.07
CA THR A 27 2.84 5.57 5.66
C THR A 27 2.54 6.99 5.21
N THR A 28 3.08 7.37 4.05
CA THR A 28 2.89 8.67 3.41
C THR A 28 3.09 8.52 1.92
N GLU A 29 2.41 9.36 1.15
CA GLU A 29 2.67 9.53 -0.29
C GLU A 29 3.83 10.52 -0.55
N ASN A 30 4.24 11.29 0.46
CA ASN A 30 5.30 12.27 0.36
C ASN A 30 6.61 11.77 1.02
N LYS A 31 7.53 11.26 0.18
CA LYS A 31 8.85 10.78 0.62
C LYS A 31 9.71 11.88 1.26
N GLU A 32 9.51 13.15 0.90
CA GLU A 32 10.32 14.26 1.42
C GLU A 32 10.06 14.50 2.90
N LEU A 33 8.83 14.29 3.38
CA LEU A 33 8.48 14.37 4.80
C LEU A 33 9.33 13.42 5.65
N LEU A 34 9.52 12.18 5.15
CA LEU A 34 10.35 11.18 5.84
C LEU A 34 11.82 11.63 5.89
N GLN A 35 12.34 12.22 4.81
CA GLN A 35 13.71 12.71 4.75
C GLN A 35 13.94 13.91 5.68
N GLN A 36 13.01 14.87 5.69
CA GLN A 36 13.05 16.05 6.56
C GLN A 36 13.05 15.66 8.04
N HIS A 37 12.31 14.60 8.40
CA HIS A 37 12.27 14.06 9.77
C HIS A 37 13.43 13.08 10.09
N GLY A 38 14.37 12.86 9.16
CA GLY A 38 15.53 11.98 9.37
C GLY A 38 15.23 10.48 9.33
N ILE A 39 14.07 10.07 8.81
CA ILE A 39 13.70 8.66 8.64
C ILE A 39 14.38 8.10 7.39
N ASN A 40 15.51 7.41 7.60
CA ASN A 40 16.32 6.87 6.50
C ASN A 40 15.88 5.46 6.03
N LYS A 41 15.20 4.69 6.89
CA LYS A 41 14.68 3.35 6.53
C LYS A 41 13.32 3.51 5.87
N THR A 42 13.31 3.61 4.55
CA THR A 42 12.08 3.77 3.74
C THR A 42 11.88 2.59 2.81
N PHE A 43 10.61 2.28 2.52
CA PHE A 43 10.22 1.26 1.54
C PHE A 43 9.17 1.85 0.62
N HIS A 44 9.42 1.82 -0.69
CA HIS A 44 8.45 2.25 -1.68
C HIS A 44 7.55 1.07 -2.05
N VAL A 45 6.26 1.19 -1.78
CA VAL A 45 5.27 0.17 -2.14
C VAL A 45 5.00 0.27 -3.63
N GLY A 46 5.45 -0.74 -4.38
CA GLY A 46 5.16 -0.86 -5.82
C GLY A 46 3.75 -1.41 -6.08
N PHE A 47 3.34 -1.37 -7.35
CA PHE A 47 2.12 -2.02 -7.80
C PHE A 47 2.24 -3.55 -7.70
N PRO A 48 1.13 -4.27 -7.46
CA PRO A 48 1.09 -5.70 -7.62
C PRO A 48 1.43 -6.09 -9.07
N SER A 49 1.98 -7.29 -9.24
CA SER A 49 2.09 -7.91 -10.55
C SER A 49 0.71 -8.11 -11.18
N SER A 50 0.62 -8.25 -12.50
CA SER A 50 -0.66 -8.50 -13.17
C SER A 50 -1.35 -9.77 -12.67
N VAL A 51 -0.59 -10.77 -12.20
CA VAL A 51 -1.14 -11.98 -11.59
C VAL A 51 -1.78 -11.66 -10.24
N GLU A 52 -1.07 -10.92 -9.38
CA GLU A 52 -1.61 -10.50 -8.07
C GLU A 52 -2.78 -9.53 -8.21
N ALA A 53 -2.75 -8.62 -9.18
CA ALA A 53 -3.85 -7.69 -9.48
C ALA A 53 -5.12 -8.46 -9.88
N LEU A 54 -4.99 -9.48 -10.72
CA LEU A 54 -6.07 -10.39 -11.06
C LEU A 54 -6.60 -11.13 -9.84
N GLU A 55 -5.73 -11.62 -8.95
CA GLU A 55 -6.16 -12.25 -7.71
C GLU A 55 -6.92 -11.28 -6.79
N ILE A 56 -6.46 -10.04 -6.67
CA ILE A 56 -7.14 -9.00 -5.89
C ILE A 56 -8.55 -8.82 -6.45
N LEU A 57 -8.69 -8.60 -7.76
CA LEU A 57 -9.98 -8.43 -8.41
C LEU A 57 -10.91 -9.64 -8.17
N CYS A 58 -10.41 -10.86 -8.38
CA CYS A 58 -11.22 -12.06 -8.17
C CYS A 58 -11.67 -12.20 -6.71
N ARG A 59 -10.79 -11.86 -5.75
CA ARG A 59 -11.12 -11.93 -4.32
C ARG A 59 -12.25 -10.96 -3.97
N TYR A 60 -12.28 -9.75 -4.53
CA TYR A 60 -13.35 -8.78 -4.25
C TYR A 60 -14.63 -9.05 -5.04
N ALA A 61 -14.54 -9.32 -6.34
CA ALA A 61 -15.71 -9.52 -7.20
C ALA A 61 -16.41 -10.86 -6.98
N PHE A 62 -15.64 -11.94 -6.75
CA PHE A 62 -16.15 -13.32 -6.71
C PHE A 62 -15.96 -14.00 -5.35
N ARG A 63 -15.33 -13.34 -4.37
CA ARG A 63 -14.95 -13.93 -3.07
C ARG A 63 -14.07 -15.18 -3.20
N GLN A 64 -13.28 -15.25 -4.27
CA GLN A 64 -12.42 -16.39 -4.60
C GLN A 64 -11.08 -15.90 -5.14
N SER A 65 -10.00 -16.64 -4.89
CA SER A 65 -8.65 -16.28 -5.34
C SER A 65 -8.28 -16.79 -6.73
N TYR A 66 -9.18 -17.51 -7.42
CA TYR A 66 -8.93 -18.09 -8.73
C TYR A 66 -9.89 -17.56 -9.79
N ARG A 67 -9.46 -17.65 -11.05
CA ARG A 67 -10.25 -17.23 -12.21
C ARG A 67 -11.37 -18.25 -12.46
N HIS A 68 -12.63 -17.82 -12.40
CA HIS A 68 -13.70 -18.58 -13.03
C HIS A 68 -13.46 -18.59 -14.53
N LEU A 69 -13.41 -19.78 -15.15
CA LEU A 69 -13.09 -19.94 -16.57
C LEU A 69 -13.99 -19.08 -17.48
N GLY A 70 -15.24 -18.82 -17.09
CA GLY A 70 -16.17 -17.96 -17.83
C GLY A 70 -15.93 -16.45 -17.72
N PHE A 71 -15.14 -15.98 -16.76
CA PHE A 71 -14.90 -14.54 -16.49
C PHE A 71 -13.45 -14.12 -16.63
N GLN A 72 -12.57 -15.03 -17.05
CA GLN A 72 -11.13 -14.79 -17.12
C GLN A 72 -10.76 -13.61 -18.04
N GLU A 73 -11.36 -13.53 -19.22
CA GLU A 73 -11.10 -12.44 -20.17
C GLU A 73 -11.57 -11.08 -19.62
N PHE A 74 -12.76 -11.05 -18.99
CA PHE A 74 -13.28 -9.84 -18.35
C PHE A 74 -12.43 -9.39 -17.17
N ALA A 75 -12.01 -10.32 -16.30
CA ALA A 75 -11.17 -10.02 -15.15
C ALA A 75 -9.82 -9.44 -15.60
N LEU A 76 -9.23 -9.99 -16.66
CA LEU A 76 -7.97 -9.48 -17.23
C LEU A 76 -8.13 -8.06 -17.77
N ARG A 77 -9.18 -7.82 -18.56
CA ARG A 77 -9.45 -6.48 -19.12
C ARG A 77 -9.75 -5.44 -18.05
N ILE A 78 -10.51 -5.78 -17.01
CA ILE A 78 -10.77 -4.90 -15.88
C ILE A 78 -9.47 -4.62 -15.12
N SER A 79 -8.64 -5.63 -14.88
CA SER A 79 -7.36 -5.46 -14.19
C SER A 79 -6.42 -4.49 -14.93
N GLU A 80 -6.38 -4.60 -16.26
CA GLU A 80 -5.62 -3.70 -17.13
C GLU A 80 -6.16 -2.26 -17.08
N LEU A 81 -7.49 -2.09 -17.13
CA LEU A 81 -8.14 -0.78 -17.02
C LEU A 81 -7.87 -0.10 -15.68
N CYS A 82 -7.81 -0.88 -14.60
CA CYS A 82 -7.50 -0.37 -13.26
C CYS A 82 -5.99 -0.13 -13.03
N GLY A 83 -5.13 -0.40 -14.02
CA GLY A 83 -3.70 -0.11 -13.96
C GLY A 83 -2.97 -0.84 -12.83
N ASN A 84 -3.45 -2.03 -12.45
CA ASN A 84 -3.00 -2.79 -11.28
C ASN A 84 -3.12 -2.03 -9.94
N LEU A 85 -3.85 -0.91 -9.86
CA LEU A 85 -4.06 -0.18 -8.61
C LEU A 85 -5.00 -0.98 -7.69
N PRO A 86 -4.56 -1.47 -6.51
CA PRO A 86 -5.41 -2.27 -5.64
C PRO A 86 -6.72 -1.60 -5.25
N LEU A 87 -6.71 -0.27 -5.12
CA LEU A 87 -7.91 0.53 -4.83
C LEU A 87 -8.93 0.51 -5.97
N GLY A 88 -8.49 0.41 -7.23
CA GLY A 88 -9.38 0.31 -8.39
C GLY A 88 -9.87 -1.12 -8.66
N LEU A 89 -9.20 -2.12 -8.10
CA LEU A 89 -9.53 -3.55 -8.31
C LEU A 89 -10.53 -4.09 -7.28
N ARG A 90 -10.93 -3.29 -6.29
CA ARG A 90 -11.82 -3.70 -5.20
C ARG A 90 -13.22 -3.12 -5.33
#